data_AF-A0A0G1Y4M5-F1
#
_entry.id   AF-A0A0G1Y4M5-F1
#
_cell.length_a   1.000
_cell.length_b   1.000
_cell.length_c   1.000
_cell.angle_alpha   90.00
_cell.angle_beta   90.00
_cell.angle_gamma   90.00
#
_symmetry.space_group_name_H-M   'P 1'
#
loop_
_entity.id
_entity.type
_entity.pdbx_description
1 polymer ?
#
loop_
_entity_poly.entity_id
_entity_poly.type
_entity_poly.pdbx_seq_one_letter_code
_entity_poly.pdbx_strand_id
1 'polypeptide(L)'
;MSRENHQAIEERQWKKGSFTVGFHFSNGIAHFEGFITETVVSTKLGLKYRVLVKHPTKGGFWTMKGMESPMEQREIRKVLDEKHKGFLEGKEFAFEVFDNTGTTKLFATRFNATEKIPAEGYESEHLVATSFCWSFDLREELQPLARKAFEEYLASKH
;
A
#
# COMPACT_ATOMS: atom_id res chain seq x y z
N MET A 1 -11.14 23.63 17.16
CA MET A 1 -11.89 23.11 16.00
C MET A 1 -13.34 22.92 16.41
N SER A 2 -14.31 23.38 15.62
CA SER A 2 -15.74 23.20 15.91
C SER A 2 -16.18 21.74 15.69
N ARG A 3 -17.33 21.34 16.28
CA ARG A 3 -17.95 20.02 16.04
C ARG A 3 -18.32 19.81 14.57
N GLU A 4 -18.73 20.88 13.89
CA GLU A 4 -19.05 20.86 12.45
C GLU A 4 -17.83 20.50 11.59
N ASN A 5 -16.64 20.99 11.95
CA ASN A 5 -15.41 20.61 11.25
C ASN A 5 -15.02 19.14 11.49
N HIS A 6 -15.32 18.56 12.65
CA HIS A 6 -15.08 17.14 12.89
C HIS A 6 -16.01 16.26 12.05
N GLN A 7 -17.31 16.58 12.02
CA GLN A 7 -18.28 15.85 11.20
C GLN A 7 -17.93 15.92 9.70
N ALA A 8 -17.56 17.09 9.19
CA ALA A 8 -17.18 17.23 7.79
C ALA A 8 -15.89 16.47 7.42
N ILE A 9 -14.96 16.29 8.37
CA ILE A 9 -13.74 15.50 8.18
C ILE A 9 -14.10 14.00 8.19
N GLU A 10 -14.94 13.55 9.13
CA GLU A 10 -15.41 12.16 9.22
C GLU A 10 -16.21 11.74 7.97
N GLU A 11 -17.08 12.62 7.46
CA GLU A 11 -17.85 12.39 6.23
C GLU A 11 -16.99 12.28 4.95
N ARG A 12 -15.72 12.68 5.00
CA ARG A 12 -14.81 12.57 3.86
C ARG A 12 -13.87 11.38 3.97
N GLN A 13 -13.70 10.78 5.15
CA GLN A 13 -12.76 9.67 5.33
C GLN A 13 -13.23 8.40 4.65
N TRP A 14 -14.54 8.10 4.68
CA TRP A 14 -15.07 6.89 4.05
C TRP A 14 -15.01 6.92 2.51
N LYS A 15 -14.81 8.11 1.92
CA LYS A 15 -14.63 8.28 0.46
C LYS A 15 -13.22 7.95 0.00
N LYS A 16 -12.30 7.60 0.90
CA LYS A 16 -10.90 7.37 0.58
C LYS A 16 -10.48 5.94 0.87
N GLY A 17 -9.71 5.38 -0.05
CA GLY A 17 -8.88 4.22 0.21
C GLY A 17 -7.50 4.68 0.69
N SER A 18 -6.84 3.84 1.48
CA SER A 18 -5.42 4.03 1.80
C SER A 18 -4.69 2.71 1.99
N PHE A 19 -3.39 2.78 1.80
CA PHE A 19 -2.46 1.71 2.15
C PHE A 19 -1.12 2.32 2.55
N THR A 20 -0.44 1.62 3.43
CA THR A 20 0.92 1.94 3.86
C THR A 20 1.85 0.81 3.47
N VAL A 21 3.03 1.15 2.98
CA VAL A 21 4.11 0.20 2.71
C VAL A 21 5.20 0.33 3.74
N GLY A 22 5.79 -0.80 4.13
CA GLY A 22 6.98 -0.84 4.96
C GLY A 22 8.23 -0.98 4.10
N PHE A 23 9.26 -0.20 4.43
CA PHE A 23 10.61 -0.37 3.88
C PHE A 23 11.65 -0.34 4.99
N HIS A 24 12.69 -1.14 4.83
CA HIS A 24 13.98 -0.82 5.42
C HIS A 24 15.01 -0.52 4.33
N PHE A 25 16.00 0.29 4.69
CA PHE A 25 17.08 0.69 3.81
C PHE A 25 18.40 0.21 4.39
N SER A 26 19.23 -0.41 3.54
CA SER A 26 20.58 -0.85 3.87
C SER A 26 21.47 -0.69 2.64
N ASN A 27 22.66 -0.09 2.80
CA ASN A 27 23.63 0.11 1.71
C ASN A 27 23.06 0.74 0.43
N GLY A 28 22.13 1.68 0.56
CA GLY A 28 21.49 2.35 -0.59
C GLY A 28 20.46 1.49 -1.34
N ILE A 29 20.09 0.34 -0.80
CA ILE A 29 19.07 -0.58 -1.34
C ILE A 29 17.83 -0.49 -0.45
N ALA A 30 16.65 -0.44 -1.08
CA ALA A 30 15.39 -0.54 -0.37
C ALA A 30 14.88 -1.97 -0.38
N HIS A 31 14.45 -2.41 0.79
CA HIS A 31 13.86 -3.71 1.06
C HIS A 31 12.39 -3.48 1.42
N PHE A 32 11.50 -3.77 0.49
CA PHE A 32 10.06 -3.71 0.73
C PHE A 32 9.62 -4.89 1.59
N GLU A 33 8.92 -4.61 2.69
CA GLU A 33 8.55 -5.61 3.71
C GLU A 33 7.07 -6.01 3.68
N GLY A 34 6.27 -5.38 2.80
CA GLY A 34 4.84 -5.61 2.68
C GLY A 34 4.00 -4.35 2.81
N PHE A 35 2.69 -4.56 2.90
CA PHE A 35 1.69 -3.51 3.11
C PHE A 35 0.97 -3.68 4.44
N ILE A 36 0.43 -2.58 4.93
CA ILE A 36 -0.61 -2.53 5.94
C ILE A 36 -1.77 -1.70 5.37
N THR A 37 -2.99 -2.23 5.42
CA THR A 37 -4.19 -1.44 5.12
C THR A 37 -4.57 -0.65 6.37
N GLU A 38 -4.47 0.67 6.29
CA GLU A 38 -4.69 1.53 7.48
C GLU A 38 -6.17 1.85 7.70
N THR A 39 -6.98 1.84 6.64
CA THR A 39 -8.39 2.19 6.73
C THR A 39 -9.28 0.96 6.80
N VAL A 40 -10.30 1.03 7.67
CA VAL A 40 -11.36 0.02 7.72
C VAL A 40 -12.03 -0.14 6.35
N VAL A 41 -12.10 0.94 5.58
CA VAL A 41 -12.67 0.99 4.24
C VAL A 41 -11.90 0.07 3.29
N SER A 42 -10.57 0.23 3.17
CA SER A 42 -9.75 -0.63 2.31
C SER A 42 -9.89 -2.12 2.67
N THR A 43 -9.94 -2.43 3.96
CA THR A 43 -10.08 -3.81 4.46
C THR A 43 -11.47 -4.37 4.19
N LYS A 44 -12.54 -3.62 4.48
CA LYS A 44 -13.94 -4.05 4.31
C LYS A 44 -14.38 -4.12 2.85
N LEU A 45 -13.83 -3.25 2.00
CA LEU A 45 -14.00 -3.34 0.55
C LEU A 45 -13.23 -4.52 -0.07
N GLY A 46 -12.36 -5.19 0.69
CA GLY A 46 -11.57 -6.33 0.21
C GLY A 46 -10.62 -5.94 -0.92
N LEU A 47 -10.04 -4.73 -0.87
CA LEU A 47 -9.16 -4.26 -1.93
C LEU A 47 -7.96 -5.21 -2.12
N LYS A 48 -7.59 -5.41 -3.38
CA LYS A 48 -6.46 -6.26 -3.78
C LYS A 48 -5.30 -5.43 -4.27
N TYR A 49 -4.09 -5.95 -4.11
CA TYR A 49 -2.86 -5.22 -4.37
C TYR A 49 -1.95 -6.01 -5.28
N ARG A 50 -1.24 -5.29 -6.16
CA ARG A 50 -0.14 -5.84 -6.95
C ARG A 50 1.11 -4.99 -6.73
N VAL A 51 2.23 -5.66 -6.51
CA VAL A 51 3.56 -5.05 -6.39
C VAL A 51 4.36 -5.36 -7.63
N LEU A 52 4.93 -4.32 -8.21
CA LEU A 52 5.85 -4.44 -9.31
C LEU A 52 7.20 -3.84 -8.90
N VAL A 53 8.28 -4.49 -9.31
CA VAL A 53 9.64 -3.99 -9.12
C VAL A 53 10.26 -3.74 -10.47
N LYS A 54 10.96 -2.60 -10.62
CA LYS A 54 11.69 -2.30 -11.86
C LYS A 54 12.92 -3.19 -11.97
N HIS A 55 13.01 -3.93 -13.07
CA HIS A 55 14.15 -4.80 -13.31
C HIS A 55 15.40 -3.95 -13.60
N PRO A 56 16.53 -4.18 -12.90
CA PRO A 56 17.72 -3.32 -13.00
C PRO A 56 18.30 -3.27 -14.41
N THR A 57 18.25 -4.38 -15.16
CA THR A 57 18.85 -4.46 -16.51
C THR A 57 17.86 -4.42 -17.66
N LYS A 58 16.56 -4.60 -17.42
CA LYS A 58 15.53 -4.72 -18.49
C LYS A 58 14.66 -3.47 -18.61
N GLY A 59 14.82 -2.48 -17.72
CA GLY A 59 14.12 -1.19 -17.75
C GLY A 59 12.62 -1.22 -17.43
N GLY A 60 11.95 -2.38 -17.55
CA GLY A 60 10.52 -2.55 -17.27
C GLY A 60 10.19 -2.97 -15.84
N PHE A 61 8.92 -2.82 -15.47
CA PHE A 61 8.33 -3.30 -14.21
C PHE A 61 7.82 -4.72 -14.35
N TRP A 62 8.10 -5.57 -13.35
CA TRP A 62 7.72 -6.98 -13.37
C TRP A 62 7.00 -7.36 -12.08
N THR A 63 6.00 -8.22 -12.22
CA THR A 63 5.44 -8.95 -11.08
C THR A 63 6.45 -9.97 -10.59
N MET A 64 6.47 -10.20 -9.29
CA MET A 64 7.39 -11.18 -8.71
C MET A 64 6.76 -12.55 -8.72
N LYS A 65 7.62 -13.58 -8.60
CA LYS A 65 7.18 -14.96 -8.54
C LYS A 65 6.20 -15.15 -7.39
N GLY A 66 5.00 -15.63 -7.72
CA GLY A 66 3.91 -15.81 -6.78
C GLY A 66 3.08 -14.56 -6.51
N MET A 67 3.30 -13.45 -7.23
CA MET A 67 2.51 -12.21 -7.17
C MET A 67 2.06 -11.73 -8.56
N GLU A 68 1.76 -12.65 -9.47
CA GLU A 68 1.39 -12.35 -10.85
C GLU A 68 0.01 -11.69 -10.96
N SER A 69 -0.89 -11.98 -10.02
CA SER A 69 -2.25 -11.43 -9.94
C SER A 69 -2.42 -10.53 -8.71
N PRO A 70 -3.35 -9.55 -8.74
CA PRO A 70 -3.68 -8.77 -7.56
C PRO A 70 -4.23 -9.69 -6.47
N MET A 71 -3.80 -9.48 -5.24
CA MET A 71 -4.11 -10.37 -4.12
C MET A 71 -4.30 -9.60 -2.82
N GLU A 72 -4.79 -10.28 -1.80
CA GLU A 72 -5.00 -9.66 -0.50
C GLU A 72 -3.66 -9.37 0.20
N GLN A 73 -3.67 -8.39 1.12
CA GLN A 73 -2.49 -8.01 1.92
C GLN A 73 -1.86 -9.22 2.63
N ARG A 74 -2.68 -10.12 3.20
CA ARG A 74 -2.21 -11.30 3.91
C ARG A 74 -1.49 -12.28 2.98
N GLU A 75 -1.97 -12.42 1.76
CA GLU A 75 -1.36 -13.27 0.75
C GLU A 75 -0.03 -12.71 0.27
N ILE A 76 0.07 -11.38 0.10
CA ILE A 76 1.34 -10.71 -0.19
C ILE A 76 2.37 -11.05 0.88
N ARG A 77 2.03 -10.87 2.16
CA ARG A 77 2.98 -11.15 3.25
C ARG A 77 3.45 -12.60 3.23
N LYS A 78 2.52 -13.54 3.05
CA LYS A 78 2.84 -14.96 2.93
C LYS A 78 3.83 -15.23 1.80
N VAL A 79 3.61 -14.63 0.62
CA VAL A 79 4.51 -14.80 -0.52
C VAL A 79 5.89 -14.19 -0.26
N LEU A 80 6.00 -13.05 0.43
CA LEU A 80 7.28 -12.48 0.84
C LEU A 80 8.07 -13.45 1.72
N ASP A 81 7.42 -13.95 2.76
CA ASP A 81 8.04 -14.83 3.75
C ASP A 81 8.47 -16.17 3.09
N GLU A 82 7.61 -16.76 2.25
CA GLU A 82 7.85 -18.08 1.64
C GLU A 82 8.79 -18.04 0.43
N LYS A 83 8.75 -16.98 -0.38
CA LYS A 83 9.43 -16.94 -1.69
C LYS A 83 10.55 -15.91 -1.79
N HIS A 84 10.59 -14.94 -0.88
CA HIS A 84 11.50 -13.79 -0.97
C HIS A 84 12.23 -13.49 0.35
N LYS A 85 12.33 -14.46 1.28
CA LYS A 85 13.04 -14.29 2.56
C LYS A 85 12.51 -13.11 3.41
N GLY A 86 11.23 -12.79 3.27
CA GLY A 86 10.54 -11.76 4.03
C GLY A 86 10.57 -10.35 3.42
N PHE A 87 11.35 -10.09 2.36
CA PHE A 87 11.41 -8.76 1.74
C PHE A 87 11.74 -8.80 0.25
N LEU A 88 11.57 -7.66 -0.42
CA LEU A 88 11.89 -7.49 -1.83
C LEU A 88 12.84 -6.32 -2.05
N GLU A 89 13.95 -6.62 -2.70
CA GLU A 89 14.95 -5.62 -3.07
C GLU A 89 14.56 -4.92 -4.37
N GLY A 90 14.65 -3.59 -4.38
CA GLY A 90 14.35 -2.80 -5.56
C GLY A 90 14.76 -1.35 -5.41
N LYS A 91 15.00 -0.68 -6.54
CA LYS A 91 15.23 0.77 -6.60
C LYS A 91 13.96 1.54 -6.91
N GLU A 92 13.09 0.96 -7.72
CA GLU A 92 11.80 1.53 -8.08
C GLU A 92 10.72 0.47 -7.95
N PHE A 93 9.62 0.87 -7.31
CA PHE A 93 8.45 0.05 -7.09
C PHE A 93 7.24 0.72 -7.74
N ALA A 94 6.30 -0.08 -8.22
CA ALA A 94 4.96 0.38 -8.53
C ALA A 94 3.95 -0.42 -7.73
N PHE A 95 3.01 0.29 -7.11
CA PHE A 95 1.95 -0.27 -6.30
C PHE A 95 0.63 0.00 -7.00
N GLU A 96 -0.12 -1.06 -7.24
CA GLU A 96 -1.41 -1.00 -7.91
C GLU A 96 -2.47 -1.55 -6.97
N VAL A 97 -3.61 -0.85 -6.87
CA VAL A 97 -4.75 -1.22 -6.05
C VAL A 97 -5.92 -1.55 -6.97
N PHE A 98 -6.62 -2.63 -6.64
CA PHE A 98 -7.73 -3.17 -7.38
C PHE A 98 -8.95 -3.36 -6.48
N ASP A 99 -10.12 -3.49 -7.09
CA ASP A 99 -11.33 -3.94 -6.41
C ASP A 99 -11.18 -5.36 -5.84
N ASN A 100 -12.22 -5.83 -5.12
CA ASN A 100 -12.23 -7.17 -4.51
C ASN A 100 -12.18 -8.32 -5.52
N THR A 101 -12.55 -8.09 -6.78
CA THR A 101 -12.43 -9.09 -7.83
C THR A 101 -10.99 -9.18 -8.35
N GLY A 102 -10.19 -8.12 -8.17
CA GLY A 102 -8.85 -7.99 -8.72
C GLY A 102 -8.84 -7.63 -10.21
N THR A 103 -9.99 -7.22 -10.77
CA THR A 103 -10.13 -6.95 -12.20
C THR A 103 -10.04 -5.47 -12.52
N THR A 104 -10.67 -4.61 -11.72
CA THR A 104 -10.65 -3.17 -11.96
C THR A 104 -9.58 -2.49 -11.13
N LYS A 105 -8.65 -1.80 -11.81
CA LYS A 105 -7.63 -0.98 -11.15
C LYS A 105 -8.27 0.32 -10.64
N LEU A 106 -8.10 0.59 -9.35
CA LEU A 106 -8.64 1.76 -8.65
C LEU A 106 -7.59 2.85 -8.49
N PHE A 107 -6.34 2.46 -8.26
CA PHE A 107 -5.25 3.38 -8.01
C PHE A 107 -3.92 2.77 -8.42
N ALA A 108 -2.96 3.61 -8.79
CA ALA A 108 -1.58 3.22 -8.96
C ALA A 108 -0.64 4.35 -8.58
N THR A 109 0.48 4.00 -7.98
CA THR A 109 1.55 4.94 -7.65
C THR A 109 2.91 4.30 -7.94
N ARG A 110 3.91 5.16 -8.14
CA ARG A 110 5.31 4.77 -8.26
C ARG A 110 6.08 5.30 -7.08
N PHE A 111 7.04 4.51 -6.64
CA PHE A 111 7.94 4.85 -5.55
C PHE A 111 9.37 4.64 -6.02
N ASN A 112 10.12 5.73 -6.13
CA ASN A 112 11.56 5.67 -6.37
C ASN A 112 12.28 5.72 -5.03
N ALA A 113 12.83 4.58 -4.62
CA ALA A 113 13.52 4.44 -3.35
C ALA A 113 14.79 5.29 -3.29
N THR A 114 15.49 5.49 -4.41
CA THR A 114 16.75 6.25 -4.41
C THR A 114 16.56 7.74 -4.13
N GLU A 115 15.38 8.29 -4.44
CA GLU A 115 15.00 9.67 -4.09
C GLU A 115 14.66 9.84 -2.60
N LYS A 116 14.50 8.74 -1.86
CA LYS A 116 14.18 8.74 -0.43
C LYS A 116 15.38 8.41 0.46
N ILE A 117 16.51 8.11 -0.14
CA ILE A 117 17.79 7.88 0.54
C ILE A 117 18.57 9.20 0.47
N PRO A 118 19.12 9.71 1.59
CA PRO A 118 20.01 10.87 1.56
C PRO A 118 21.15 10.70 0.55
N ALA A 119 21.65 11.79 -0.03
CA ALA A 119 22.72 11.73 -1.05
C ALA A 119 24.02 11.07 -0.52
N GLU A 120 24.28 11.19 0.78
CA GLU A 120 25.42 10.58 1.47
C GLU A 120 25.18 9.11 1.84
N GLY A 121 23.97 8.59 1.54
CA GLY A 121 23.52 7.27 1.96
C GLY A 121 23.10 7.24 3.43
N TYR A 122 22.73 6.04 3.87
CA TYR A 122 22.75 5.70 5.29
C TYR A 122 24.11 5.05 5.57
N GLU A 123 24.74 5.37 6.69
CA GLU A 123 25.96 4.69 7.14
C GLU A 123 25.75 3.17 7.14
N SER A 124 26.76 2.39 6.75
CA SER A 124 26.65 0.95 6.48
C SER A 124 26.17 0.10 7.66
N GLU A 125 26.18 0.65 8.88
CA GLU A 125 25.74 0.00 10.11
C GLU A 125 24.31 0.38 10.53
N HIS A 126 23.67 1.32 9.83
CA HIS A 126 22.36 1.84 10.19
C HIS A 126 21.24 1.24 9.34
N LEU A 127 20.47 0.33 9.96
CA LEU A 127 19.16 -0.05 9.44
C LEU A 127 18.17 1.09 9.67
N VAL A 128 17.63 1.64 8.59
CA VAL A 128 16.56 2.64 8.66
C VAL A 128 15.26 2.02 8.21
N ALA A 129 14.32 1.86 9.13
CA ALA A 129 12.96 1.42 8.85
C ALA A 129 12.03 2.64 8.75
N THR A 130 11.19 2.67 7.72
CA THR A 130 10.21 3.73 7.51
C THR A 130 9.01 3.20 6.75
N SER A 131 7.94 3.98 6.74
CA SER A 131 6.70 3.65 6.07
C SER A 131 6.18 4.83 5.25
N PHE A 132 5.53 4.52 4.14
CA PHE A 132 4.92 5.53 3.28
C PHE A 132 3.44 5.19 3.10
N CYS A 133 2.59 6.16 3.41
CA CYS A 133 1.14 6.05 3.26
C CYS A 133 0.71 6.77 1.98
N TRP A 134 -0.13 6.09 1.19
CA TRP A 134 -0.88 6.72 0.11
C TRP A 134 -2.36 6.68 0.43
N SER A 135 -3.03 7.79 0.17
CA SER A 135 -4.49 7.87 0.17
C SER A 135 -4.97 8.28 -1.22
N PHE A 136 -6.14 7.77 -1.60
CA PHE A 136 -6.74 8.04 -2.90
C PHE A 136 -8.26 8.07 -2.77
N ASP A 137 -8.90 8.88 -3.61
CA ASP A 137 -10.35 8.95 -3.64
C ASP A 137 -10.94 7.69 -4.29
N LEU A 138 -11.98 7.15 -3.66
CA LEU A 138 -12.72 6.02 -4.20
C LEU A 138 -13.66 6.50 -5.31
N ARG A 139 -13.75 5.69 -6.36
CA ARG A 139 -14.74 5.87 -7.42
C ARG A 139 -16.15 5.88 -6.85
N GLU A 140 -17.04 6.69 -7.43
CA GLU A 140 -18.41 6.89 -6.94
C GLU A 140 -19.19 5.58 -6.79
N GLU A 141 -18.95 4.60 -7.66
CA GLU A 141 -19.56 3.27 -7.61
C GLU A 141 -19.27 2.50 -6.30
N LEU A 142 -18.09 2.74 -5.69
CA LEU A 142 -17.67 2.09 -4.45
C LEU A 142 -18.09 2.85 -3.20
N GLN A 143 -18.52 4.10 -3.34
CA GLN A 143 -18.88 4.98 -2.22
C GLN A 143 -20.02 4.45 -1.35
N PRO A 144 -21.11 3.85 -1.88
CA PRO A 144 -22.16 3.26 -1.04
C PRO A 144 -21.65 2.12 -0.16
N LEU A 145 -20.81 1.24 -0.71
CA LEU A 145 -20.20 0.14 0.04
C LEU A 145 -19.21 0.65 1.09
N ALA A 146 -18.39 1.63 0.72
CA ALA A 146 -17.42 2.24 1.61
C ALA A 146 -18.09 2.95 2.80
N ARG A 147 -19.18 3.67 2.53
CA ARG A 147 -20.01 4.32 3.56
C ARG A 147 -20.59 3.29 4.52
N LYS A 148 -21.24 2.24 3.99
CA LYS A 148 -21.80 1.16 4.82
C LYS A 148 -20.73 0.51 5.69
N ALA A 149 -19.57 0.19 5.13
CA ALA A 149 -18.45 -0.40 5.86
C ALA A 149 -17.94 0.49 7.00
N PHE A 150 -17.92 1.81 6.78
CA PHE A 150 -17.53 2.79 7.78
C PHE A 150 -18.58 2.93 8.90
N GLU A 151 -19.86 3.00 8.54
CA GLU A 151 -20.97 3.05 9.51
C GLU A 151 -21.01 1.79 10.40
N GLU A 152 -20.81 0.61 9.82
CA GLU A 152 -20.71 -0.66 10.58
C GLU A 152 -19.53 -0.67 11.55
N TYR A 153 -18.39 -0.10 11.15
CA TYR A 153 -17.23 0.02 12.03
C TYR A 153 -17.51 0.94 13.22
N LEU A 154 -18.10 2.11 12.98
CA LEU A 154 -18.47 3.04 14.05
C LEU A 154 -19.46 2.38 15.03
N ALA A 155 -20.46 1.67 14.51
CA ALA A 155 -21.40 0.93 15.33
C ALA A 155 -20.72 -0.14 16.20
N SER A 156 -19.66 -0.80 15.72
CA SER A 156 -18.93 -1.83 16.49
C SER A 156 -18.07 -1.29 17.64
N LYS A 157 -17.90 0.04 17.73
CA LYS A 157 -17.09 0.71 18.76
C LYS A 157 -17.90 1.20 19.96
N HIS A 158 -19.22 1.06 19.91
CA HIS A 158 -20.19 1.45 20.94
C HIS A 158 -20.93 0.22 21.46
#